data_AF-A0A3S5BMC4-F1
#
_entry.id   AF-A0A3S5BMC4-F1
#
_cell.length_a   1.000
_cell.length_b   1.000
_cell.length_c   1.000
_cell.angle_alpha   90.00
_cell.angle_beta   90.00
_cell.angle_gamma   90.00
#
_symmetry.space_group_name_H-M   'P 1'
#
loop_
_entity.id
_entity.type
_entity.pdbx_description
1 polymer ?
#
loop_
_entity_poly.entity_id
_entity_poly.type
_entity_poly.pdbx_seq_one_letter_code
_entity_poly.pdbx_strand_id
1 'polypeptide(L)' 'MLVLDPDRRITAAQALCHPYLALFHDDADEPTSELFFDPLEGRDNITMDEWKGNLSSFSK' A
#
# COMPACT_ATOMS: atom_id res chain seq x y z
N MET A 1 12.23 10.24 -0.79
CA MET A 1 13.20 11.34 -0.95
C MET A 1 12.50 12.69 -0.90
N LEU A 2 13.14 13.71 -0.31
CA LEU A 2 12.58 15.05 -0.09
C LEU A 2 12.58 15.89 -1.38
N VAL A 3 11.81 15.43 -2.38
CA VAL A 3 11.57 16.13 -3.64
C VAL A 3 10.13 16.67 -3.60
N LEU A 4 9.98 17.97 -3.84
CA LEU A 4 8.68 18.65 -3.84
C LEU A 4 7.78 18.14 -4.96
N ASP A 5 8.36 18.01 -6.16
CA ASP A 5 7.72 17.43 -7.32
C ASP A 5 7.50 15.90 -7.10
N PRO A 6 6.25 15.42 -7.02
CA PRO A 6 5.96 14.02 -6.77
C PRO A 6 6.39 13.12 -7.92
N ASP A 7 6.35 13.60 -9.17
CA ASP A 7 6.71 12.81 -10.35
C ASP A 7 8.22 12.56 -10.42
N ARG A 8 9.00 13.40 -9.74
CA ARG A 8 10.46 13.27 -9.62
C ARG A 8 10.89 12.58 -8.33
N ARG A 9 9.96 12.25 -7.44
CA ARG A 9 10.25 11.54 -6.20
C ARG A 9 10.44 10.06 -6.51
N ILE A 10 11.53 9.49 -6.03
CA ILE A 10 11.76 8.05 -6.19
C ILE A 10 10.64 7.22 -5.56
N THR A 11 10.31 6.09 -6.19
CA THR A 11 9.33 5.13 -5.68
C THR A 11 9.92 4.29 -4.55
N ALA A 12 9.08 3.56 -3.81
CA ALA A 12 9.53 2.63 -2.78
C ALA A 12 10.45 1.55 -3.36
N ALA A 13 10.07 0.93 -4.49
CA ALA A 13 10.89 -0.06 -5.19
C ALA A 13 12.26 0.50 -5.60
N GLN A 14 12.30 1.72 -6.15
CA GLN A 14 13.57 2.38 -6.49
C GLN A 14 14.43 2.70 -5.26
N ALA A 15 13.81 2.97 -4.12
CA ALA A 15 14.52 3.23 -2.88
C ALA A 15 15.16 1.96 -2.30
N LEU A 16 14.52 0.79 -2.45
CA LEU A 16 15.06 -0.49 -1.98
C LEU A 16 16.38 -0.86 -2.68
N CYS A 17 16.50 -0.55 -3.97
CA CYS A 17 17.75 -0.72 -4.72
C CYS A 17 18.85 0.32 -4.39
N HIS A 18 18.64 1.24 -3.44
CA HIS A 18 19.62 2.29 -3.13
C HIS A 18 20.82 1.71 -2.35
N PRO A 19 22.08 2.17 -2.61
CA PRO A 19 23.28 1.62 -1.96
C PRO A 19 23.25 1.60 -0.43
N TYR A 20 22.50 2.53 0.17
CA TYR A 20 22.29 2.57 1.63
C TYR A 20 21.59 1.31 2.18
N LEU A 21 20.69 0.71 1.41
CA LEU A 21 19.93 -0.49 1.79
C LEU A 21 20.52 -1.79 1.22
N ALA A 22 21.63 -1.73 0.47
CA ALA A 22 22.22 -2.89 -0.20
C ALA A 22 22.57 -4.06 0.73
N LEU A 23 22.80 -3.80 2.03
CA LEU A 23 23.03 -4.85 3.02
C LEU A 23 21.76 -5.67 3.35
N PHE A 24 20.58 -5.09 3.14
CA PHE A 24 19.28 -5.66 3.54
C PHE A 24 18.38 -5.96 2.35
N HIS A 25 18.71 -5.46 1.16
CA HIS A 25 17.90 -5.63 -0.04
C HIS A 25 17.93 -7.09 -0.53
N ASP A 26 16.75 -7.69 -0.68
CA ASP A 26 16.53 -9.03 -1.22
C ASP A 26 15.24 -9.06 -2.04
N ASP A 27 15.34 -9.23 -3.36
CA ASP A 27 14.20 -9.27 -4.27
C ASP A 27 13.18 -10.37 -3.91
N ALA A 28 13.63 -11.45 -3.26
CA ALA A 28 12.76 -12.56 -2.85
C ALA A 28 11.91 -12.23 -1.60
N ASP A 29 12.36 -11.30 -0.76
CA ASP A 29 11.68 -10.88 0.49
C ASP A 29 10.92 -9.55 0.32
N GLU A 30 10.86 -9.01 -0.91
CA GLU A 30 10.21 -7.75 -1.25
C GLU A 30 9.06 -7.92 -2.28
N PRO A 31 8.04 -8.75 -2.00
CA PRO A 31 6.95 -9.00 -2.95
C PRO A 31 6.04 -7.78 -3.15
N THR A 32 5.40 -7.72 -4.32
CA THR A 32 4.31 -6.77 -4.58
C THR A 32 2.97 -7.39 -4.17
N SER A 33 2.09 -6.56 -3.60
CA SER A 33 0.71 -6.96 -3.33
C SER A 33 -0.13 -6.79 -4.60
N GLU A 34 -1.20 -7.58 -4.70
CA GLU A 34 -2.31 -7.27 -5.60
C GLU A 34 -2.92 -5.91 -5.24
N LEU A 35 -3.57 -5.27 -6.22
CA LEU A 35 -4.24 -4.00 -6.03
C LEU A 35 -5.27 -4.15 -4.90
N PHE A 36 -5.10 -3.35 -3.84
CA PHE A 36 -6.08 -3.30 -2.79
C PHE A 36 -7.37 -2.64 -3.31
N PHE A 37 -8.49 -3.31 -3.09
CA PHE A 37 -9.81 -2.80 -3.44
C PHE A 37 -10.69 -2.85 -2.18
N ASP A 38 -11.08 -1.69 -1.68
CA ASP A 38 -12.10 -1.58 -0.63
C ASP A 38 -13.45 -1.21 -1.26
N PRO A 39 -14.45 -2.11 -1.22
CA PRO A 39 -15.78 -1.84 -1.76
C PRO A 39 -16.51 -0.64 -1.13
N LEU A 40 -16.04 -0.15 0.01
CA LEU A 40 -16.58 1.00 0.73
C LEU A 40 -15.82 2.31 0.47
N GLU A 41 -14.65 2.25 -0.17
CA GLU A 41 -13.86 3.44 -0.44
C GLU A 41 -14.65 4.44 -1.32
N GLY A 42 -14.76 5.68 -0.85
CA GLY A 42 -15.52 6.74 -1.53
C GLY A 42 -17.02 6.78 -1.24
N ARG A 43 -17.54 5.98 -0.30
CA ARG A 43 -18.94 6.09 0.17
C ARG A 43 -19.04 6.94 1.43
N ASP A 44 -19.73 8.08 1.34
CA ASP A 44 -19.81 9.04 2.45
C ASP A 44 -20.92 8.72 3.49
N ASN A 45 -21.90 7.88 3.15
CA ASN A 45 -23.09 7.62 3.96
C ASN A 45 -23.35 6.12 4.17
N ILE A 46 -22.41 5.44 4.81
CA ILE A 46 -22.53 4.01 5.14
C ILE A 46 -22.87 3.81 6.61
N THR A 47 -23.78 2.87 6.87
CA THR A 47 -24.28 2.56 8.21
C THR A 47 -23.26 1.74 9.01
N MET A 48 -23.38 1.77 10.35
CA MET A 48 -22.52 0.93 11.21
C MET A 48 -22.64 -0.57 10.90
N ASP A 49 -23.82 -1.02 10.46
CA ASP A 49 -24.06 -2.43 10.13
C ASP A 49 -23.36 -2.82 8.81
N GLU A 50 -23.37 -1.95 7.80
CA GLU A 50 -22.63 -2.15 6.55
C GLU A 50 -21.11 -2.15 6.75
N TRP A 51 -20.60 -1.21 7.57
CA TRP A 51 -19.19 -1.17 7.96
C TRP A 51 -18.74 -2.45 8.66
N LYS A 52 -19.51 -2.92 9.65
CA LYS A 52 -19.23 -4.17 10.39
C LYS A 52 -19.33 -5.39 9.47
N GLY A 53 -20.31 -5.40 8.58
CA GLY A 53 -20.47 -6.44 7.56
C GLY A 53 -19.22 -6.59 6.69
N ASN A 54 -18.68 -5.47 6.19
CA ASN A 54 -17.45 -5.49 5.38
C ASN A 54 -16.23 -6.01 6.15
N LEU A 55 -16.04 -5.59 7.40
CA LEU A 55 -14.95 -6.10 8.25
C LEU A 55 -15.05 -7.61 8.49
N SER A 56 -16.28 -8.13 8.62
CA SER A 56 -16.51 -9.56 8.83
C SER A 56 -16.21 -10.41 7.60
N SER A 57 -16.30 -9.86 6.38
CA SER A 57 -15.89 -10.54 5.15
C SER A 57 -14.37 -10.65 4.98
N PHE A 58 -13.58 -9.77 5.59
CA PHE A 58 -12.10 -9.85 5.56
C PHE A 58 -11.54 -10.91 6.53
N SER A 59 -12.35 -11.42 7.47
CA SER A 59 -11.92 -12.41 8.47
C SER A 59 -12.11 -13.87 8.01
N LYS A 60 -12.43 -14.12 6.73
CA LYS A 60 -12.57 -15.46 6.15
C LYS A 60 -11.57 -15.71 5.04
#